data_AF-A0A8D8HGW6-F1
#
_entry.id   AF-A0A8D8HGW6-F1
#
_cell.length_a   1.000
_cell.length_b   1.000
_cell.length_c   1.000
_cell.angle_alpha   90.00
_cell.angle_beta   90.00
_cell.angle_gamma   90.00
#
_symmetry.space_group_name_H-M   'P 1'
#
loop_
_entity.id
_entity.type
_entity.pdbx_description
1 polymer ?
#
loop_
_entity_poly.entity_id
_entity_poly.type
_entity_poly.pdbx_seq_one_letter_code
_entity_poly.pdbx_strand_id
1 'polypeptide(L)'
;MAAAIAPPLAQQQELFKEVVENIFNRWTALRLAVEHGMGGALGLNTAIEIINYVTCYCTENKRVDFIDLREVLEEIMDQEFQTICQDESIDEISHILIKYLNLLKSNK
;
A
#
# COMPACT_ATOMS: atom_id res chain seq x y z
N MET A 1 22.99 -7.54 -25.15
CA MET A 1 22.58 -6.91 -23.89
C MET A 1 21.09 -7.18 -23.73
N ALA A 2 20.69 -8.06 -22.83
CA ALA A 2 19.29 -8.39 -22.63
C ALA A 2 18.62 -7.20 -21.92
N ALA A 3 17.76 -6.47 -22.62
CA ALA A 3 16.83 -5.56 -21.97
C ALA A 3 15.90 -6.43 -21.14
N ALA A 4 15.95 -6.31 -19.81
CA ALA A 4 14.97 -6.95 -18.95
C ALA A 4 13.60 -6.37 -19.33
N ILE A 5 12.78 -7.20 -19.97
CA ILE A 5 11.41 -6.84 -20.32
C ILE A 5 10.69 -6.68 -18.98
N ALA A 6 10.24 -5.48 -18.67
CA ALA A 6 9.44 -5.22 -17.47
C ALA A 6 8.25 -6.20 -17.44
N PRO A 7 7.90 -6.75 -16.26
CA PRO A 7 6.82 -7.72 -16.17
C PRO A 7 5.51 -7.14 -16.73
N PRO A 8 4.64 -7.97 -17.34
CA PRO A 8 3.30 -7.56 -17.72
C PRO A 8 2.57 -6.95 -16.52
N LEU A 9 1.70 -5.96 -16.75
CA LEU A 9 0.99 -5.23 -15.68
C LEU A 9 0.31 -6.18 -14.67
N ALA A 10 -0.32 -7.25 -15.16
CA ALA A 10 -0.97 -8.26 -14.31
C ALA A 10 0.01 -8.94 -13.36
N GLN A 11 1.17 -9.39 -13.85
CA GLN A 11 2.19 -10.02 -13.02
C GLN A 11 2.81 -9.02 -12.03
N GLN A 12 3.03 -7.78 -12.46
CA GLN A 12 3.51 -6.72 -11.56
C GLN A 12 2.50 -6.43 -10.45
N GLN A 13 1.21 -6.43 -10.77
CA GLN A 13 0.12 -6.24 -9.80
C GLN A 13 0.07 -7.38 -8.79
N GLU A 14 0.17 -8.63 -9.21
CA GLU A 14 0.19 -9.78 -8.30
C GLU A 14 1.39 -9.70 -7.34
N LEU A 15 2.60 -9.50 -7.87
CA LEU A 15 3.81 -9.39 -7.05
C LEU A 15 3.77 -8.20 -6.10
N PHE A 16 3.27 -7.04 -6.57
CA PHE A 16 3.16 -5.86 -5.73
C PHE A 16 2.06 -6.01 -4.68
N LYS A 17 0.96 -6.69 -5.01
CA LYS A 17 -0.11 -7.00 -4.05
C LYS A 17 0.41 -7.83 -2.88
N GLU A 18 1.23 -8.84 -3.14
CA GLU A 18 1.87 -9.63 -2.07
C GLU A 18 2.74 -8.75 -1.15
N VAL A 19 3.45 -7.78 -1.72
CA VAL A 19 4.25 -6.81 -0.96
C VAL A 19 3.34 -5.92 -0.09
N VAL A 20 2.29 -5.34 -0.68
CA VAL A 20 1.31 -4.49 0.04
C VAL A 20 0.68 -5.27 1.18
N GLU A 21 0.21 -6.48 0.92
CA GLU A 21 -0.41 -7.36 1.92
C GLU A 21 0.55 -7.65 3.08
N ASN A 22 1.80 -8.03 2.81
CA ASN A 22 2.77 -8.34 3.85
C ASN A 22 3.16 -7.10 4.68
N ILE A 23 3.20 -5.92 4.07
CA ILE A 23 3.49 -4.65 4.77
C ILE A 23 2.29 -4.25 5.64
N PHE A 24 1.08 -4.28 5.11
CA PHE A 24 -0.13 -3.90 5.84
C PHE A 24 -0.43 -4.85 7.01
N ASN A 25 -0.19 -6.15 6.83
CA ASN A 25 -0.29 -7.13 7.92
C ASN A 25 0.75 -6.93 9.04
N ARG A 26 1.75 -6.06 8.86
CA ARG A 26 2.75 -5.72 9.87
C ARG A 26 2.65 -4.28 10.36
N TRP A 27 1.84 -3.46 9.70
CA TRP A 27 1.66 -2.07 10.07
C TRP A 27 0.77 -1.96 11.32
N THR A 28 1.40 -1.63 12.45
CA THR A 28 0.75 -1.65 13.77
C THR A 28 -0.46 -0.73 13.84
N ALA A 29 -0.41 0.46 13.23
CA ALA A 29 -1.54 1.40 13.25
C ALA A 29 -2.79 0.81 12.59
N LEU A 30 -2.65 0.24 11.38
CA LEU A 30 -3.74 -0.43 10.66
C LEU A 30 -4.29 -1.63 11.44
N ARG A 31 -3.40 -2.44 12.02
CA ARG A 31 -3.81 -3.60 12.82
C ARG A 31 -4.62 -3.20 14.04
N LEU A 32 -4.15 -2.21 14.80
CA LEU A 32 -4.87 -1.71 15.97
C LEU A 32 -6.22 -1.11 15.56
N ALA A 33 -6.27 -0.37 14.45
CA ALA A 33 -7.52 0.19 13.94
C ALA A 33 -8.55 -0.92 13.62
N VAL A 34 -8.13 -2.02 13.00
CA VAL A 34 -9.00 -3.17 12.73
C VAL A 34 -9.38 -3.91 14.01
N GLU A 35 -8.41 -4.21 14.88
CA GLU A 35 -8.61 -4.95 16.14
C GLU A 35 -9.56 -4.22 17.11
N HIS A 36 -9.50 -2.88 17.14
CA HIS A 36 -10.37 -2.04 17.97
C HIS A 36 -11.68 -1.66 17.28
N GLY A 37 -11.94 -2.13 16.05
CA GLY A 37 -13.18 -1.87 15.33
C GLY A 37 -13.34 -0.41 14.86
N MET A 38 -12.23 0.31 14.68
CA MET A 38 -12.23 1.71 14.24
C MET A 38 -12.70 1.86 12.79
N GLY A 39 -12.60 0.79 11.97
CA GLY A 39 -13.23 0.68 10.65
C GLY A 39 -14.67 0.14 10.66
N GLY A 40 -15.34 0.17 11.82
CA GLY A 40 -16.69 -0.36 12.00
C GLY A 40 -16.79 -1.88 11.86
N ALA A 41 -18.02 -2.38 11.66
CA ALA A 41 -18.31 -3.82 11.61
C ALA A 41 -17.62 -4.57 10.46
N LEU A 42 -17.15 -3.83 9.44
CA LEU A 42 -16.50 -4.37 8.24
C LEU A 42 -15.01 -4.00 8.16
N GLY A 43 -14.38 -3.49 9.23
CA GLY A 43 -13.00 -2.98 9.18
C GLY A 43 -11.97 -3.97 8.62
N LEU A 44 -12.16 -5.28 8.82
CA LEU A 44 -11.33 -6.31 8.18
C LEU A 44 -11.53 -6.37 6.65
N ASN A 45 -12.77 -6.29 6.18
CA ASN A 45 -13.07 -6.24 4.74
C ASN A 45 -12.52 -4.97 4.12
N THR A 46 -12.69 -3.82 4.80
CA THR A 46 -12.12 -2.55 4.38
C THR A 46 -10.59 -2.65 4.25
N ALA A 47 -9.89 -3.24 5.23
CA ALA A 47 -8.44 -3.47 5.13
C ALA A 47 -8.06 -4.32 3.91
N ILE A 48 -8.84 -5.36 3.58
CA ILE A 48 -8.64 -6.18 2.38
C ILE A 48 -8.88 -5.38 1.09
N GLU A 49 -9.92 -4.54 1.07
CA GLU A 49 -10.23 -3.67 -0.07
C GLU A 49 -9.10 -2.67 -0.32
N ILE A 50 -8.55 -2.08 0.74
CA ILE A 50 -7.46 -1.11 0.65
C ILE A 50 -6.20 -1.74 0.06
N ILE A 51 -5.88 -3.01 0.37
CA ILE A 51 -4.76 -3.72 -0.27
C ILE A 51 -4.91 -3.68 -1.80
N ASN A 52 -6.10 -3.98 -2.31
CA ASN A 52 -6.37 -3.95 -3.75
C ASN A 52 -6.30 -2.52 -4.29
N TYR A 53 -6.91 -1.56 -3.59
CA TYR A 53 -6.90 -0.15 -4.00
C TYR A 53 -5.48 0.41 -4.12
N VAL A 54 -4.64 0.24 -3.08
CA VAL A 54 -3.25 0.74 -3.08
C VAL A 54 -2.42 0.04 -4.15
N THR A 55 -2.64 -1.25 -4.37
CA THR A 55 -1.98 -1.99 -5.46
C THR A 55 -2.32 -1.38 -6.82
N CYS A 56 -3.61 -1.17 -7.10
CA CYS A 56 -4.07 -0.58 -8.36
C CYS A 56 -3.54 0.86 -8.51
N TYR A 57 -3.68 1.69 -7.47
CA TYR A 57 -3.19 3.06 -7.44
C TYR A 57 -1.70 3.14 -7.80
N CYS A 58 -0.85 2.30 -7.22
CA CYS A 58 0.59 2.31 -7.48
C CYS A 58 0.98 1.78 -8.86
N THR A 59 0.22 0.83 -9.42
CA THR A 59 0.59 0.11 -10.65
C THR A 59 -0.01 0.72 -11.91
N GLU A 60 -1.21 1.29 -11.83
CA GLU A 60 -1.92 1.88 -12.97
C GLU A 60 -1.45 3.32 -13.25
N ASN A 61 -1.08 4.05 -12.21
CA ASN A 61 -0.57 5.41 -12.36
C ASN A 61 0.89 5.42 -12.86
N LYS A 62 1.15 6.25 -13.88
CA LYS A 62 2.46 6.28 -14.57
C LYS A 62 3.62 6.70 -13.67
N ARG A 63 3.36 7.59 -12.71
CA ARG A 63 4.32 8.09 -11.73
C ARG A 63 3.57 8.32 -10.43
N VAL A 64 3.81 7.45 -9.47
CA VAL A 64 3.42 7.59 -8.08
C VAL A 64 4.72 7.65 -7.31
N ASP A 65 4.92 8.72 -6.56
CA ASP A 65 6.01 8.82 -5.61
C ASP A 65 5.53 8.55 -4.17
N PHE A 66 6.44 8.70 -3.21
CA PHE A 66 6.13 8.41 -1.81
C PHE A 66 5.23 9.48 -1.19
N ILE A 67 5.23 10.70 -1.72
CA ILE A 67 4.40 11.81 -1.24
C ILE A 67 2.96 11.52 -1.66
N ASP A 68 2.76 11.20 -2.94
CA ASP A 68 1.45 10.80 -3.49
C ASP A 68 0.85 9.64 -2.67
N LEU A 69 1.64 8.60 -2.42
CA LEU A 69 1.16 7.44 -1.67
C LEU A 69 0.92 7.76 -0.19
N ARG A 70 1.74 8.63 0.41
CA ARG A 70 1.55 9.07 1.80
C ARG A 70 0.22 9.78 1.98
N GLU A 71 -0.11 10.75 1.11
CA GLU A 71 -1.38 11.47 1.18
C GLU A 71 -2.57 10.51 1.08
N VAL A 72 -2.48 9.52 0.18
CA VAL A 72 -3.49 8.46 0.03
C VAL A 72 -3.64 7.64 1.31
N LEU A 73 -2.53 7.21 1.93
CA LEU A 73 -2.57 6.43 3.17
C LEU A 73 -3.05 7.26 4.38
N GLU A 74 -2.73 8.55 4.45
CA GLU A 74 -3.28 9.48 5.46
C GLU A 74 -4.81 9.58 5.32
N GLU A 75 -5.30 9.78 4.10
CA GLU A 75 -6.74 9.88 3.83
C GLU A 75 -7.47 8.57 4.18
N ILE A 76 -6.90 7.42 3.81
CA ILE A 76 -7.45 6.10 4.16
C ILE A 76 -7.55 5.93 5.68
N MET A 77 -6.48 6.22 6.41
CA MET A 77 -6.48 6.01 7.87
C MET A 77 -7.47 6.95 8.57
N ASP A 78 -7.62 8.19 8.10
CA ASP A 78 -8.58 9.15 8.66
C ASP A 78 -10.04 8.80 8.30
N GLN A 79 -10.32 8.58 7.01
CA GLN A 79 -11.69 8.39 6.53
C GLN A 79 -12.24 6.99 6.83
N GLU A 80 -11.46 5.95 6.54
CA GLU A 80 -11.95 4.56 6.66
C GLU A 80 -11.79 4.01 8.08
N PHE A 81 -10.78 4.48 8.81
CA PHE A 81 -10.46 3.97 10.15
C PHE A 81 -10.55 5.02 11.26
N GLN A 82 -10.94 6.27 10.98
CA GLN A 82 -11.06 7.33 11.99
C GLN A 82 -9.78 7.47 12.84
N THR A 83 -8.62 7.26 12.21
CA THR A 83 -7.32 7.13 12.87
C THR A 83 -6.31 8.09 12.25
N ILE A 84 -5.77 8.98 13.08
CA ILE A 84 -4.66 9.86 12.69
C ILE A 84 -3.35 9.24 13.21
N CYS A 85 -2.48 8.81 12.30
CA CYS A 85 -1.17 8.26 12.66
C CYS A 85 -0.16 9.40 12.86
N GLN A 86 0.40 9.52 14.05
CA GLN A 86 1.41 10.55 14.41
C GLN A 86 2.80 9.96 14.69
N ASP A 87 2.97 8.67 14.40
CA ASP A 87 4.17 7.88 14.67
C ASP A 87 5.11 7.80 13.47
N GLU A 88 4.94 8.66 12.46
CA GLU A 88 5.68 8.68 11.19
C GLU A 88 5.56 7.39 10.36
N SER A 89 4.75 6.42 10.82
CA SER A 89 4.64 5.10 10.19
C SER A 89 4.09 5.16 8.77
N ILE A 90 3.18 6.10 8.47
CA ILE A 90 2.68 6.31 7.11
C ILE A 90 3.83 6.67 6.16
N ASP A 91 4.72 7.56 6.59
CA ASP A 91 5.86 8.00 5.77
C ASP A 91 6.82 6.84 5.48
N GLU A 92 7.14 6.05 6.52
CA GLU A 92 7.96 4.84 6.39
C GLU A 92 7.33 3.81 5.44
N ILE A 93 6.04 3.52 5.61
CA ILE A 93 5.31 2.54 4.81
C ILE A 93 5.24 2.99 3.34
N SER A 94 4.96 4.27 3.08
CA SER A 94 4.98 4.85 1.73
C SER A 94 6.33 4.70 1.07
N HIS A 95 7.42 5.03 1.77
CA HIS A 95 8.78 4.87 1.27
C HIS A 95 9.11 3.41 0.93
N ILE A 96 8.75 2.48 1.81
CA ILE A 96 9.00 1.05 1.61
C ILE A 96 8.22 0.53 0.39
N LEU A 97 6.94 0.87 0.27
CA LEU A 97 6.09 0.45 -0.85
C LEU A 97 6.62 0.96 -2.19
N ILE A 98 6.94 2.25 -2.30
CA ILE A 98 7.49 2.82 -3.53
C ILE A 98 8.86 2.24 -3.87
N LYS A 99 9.70 1.95 -2.87
CA LYS A 99 10.96 1.25 -3.08
C LYS A 99 10.75 -0.12 -3.72
N TYR A 100 9.84 -0.94 -3.18
CA TYR A 100 9.55 -2.26 -3.75
C TYR A 100 8.90 -2.17 -5.13
N LEU A 101 7.99 -1.22 -5.35
CA LEU A 101 7.40 -0.96 -6.66
C LEU A 101 8.47 -0.65 -7.70
N ASN A 102 9.45 0.19 -7.36
CA ASN A 102 10.55 0.55 -8.24
C ASN A 102 11.49 -0.64 -8.51
N LEU A 103 11.71 -1.53 -7.53
CA LEU A 103 12.45 -2.78 -7.73
C LEU A 103 11.74 -3.70 -8.73
N LEU A 104 10.42 -3.89 -8.55
CA LEU A 104 9.59 -4.69 -9.47
C LEU A 104 9.60 -4.11 -10.89
N LYS A 105 9.50 -2.78 -11.03
CA LYS A 105 9.60 -2.09 -12.32
C LYS A 105 11.00 -2.19 -12.95
N SER A 106 12.04 -2.25 -12.13
CA SER A 106 13.44 -2.31 -12.58
C SER A 106 13.94 -3.72 -12.88
N ASN A 107 13.15 -4.76 -12.61
CA ASN A 107 13.49 -6.18 -12.83
C ASN A 107 14.88 -6.54 -12.23
N LYS A 108 15.21 -5.96 -11.07
CA LYS A 108 16.47 -6.13 -10.32
C LYS A 108 16.22 -6.66 -8.93
#